data_AF-A0A537P713-F1
#
_entry.id   AF-A0A537P713-F1
#
_cell.length_a   1.000
_cell.length_b   1.000
_cell.length_c   1.000
_cell.angle_alpha   90.00
_cell.angle_beta   90.00
_cell.angle_gamma   90.00
#
_symmetry.space_group_name_H-M   'P 1'
#
loop_
_entity.id
_entity.type
_entity.pdbx_description
1 polymer ?
#
loop_
_entity_poly.entity_id
_entity_poly.type
_entity_poly.pdbx_seq_one_letter_code
_entity_poly.pdbx_strand_id
1 'polypeptide(L)'
;MQAEANAPTATDFDEHARDAVYRAIFTRRDIRSSFLARPIPDEVLARLLRAAHHAPSVGFMQPWNFIVIRDIARKARIRDLVLKARREEVRHI
;
A
#
# COMPACT_ATOMS: atom_id res chain seq x y z
N MET A 1 3.44 -27.61 32.71
CA MET A 1 4.62 -27.19 31.93
C MET A 1 4.42 -25.72 31.60
N GLN A 2 4.93 -24.85 32.47
CA GLN A 2 4.71 -23.40 32.39
C GLN A 2 5.40 -22.87 31.14
N ALA A 3 4.66 -22.13 30.32
CA ALA A 3 5.24 -21.29 29.29
C ALA A 3 5.94 -20.13 29.99
N GLU A 4 7.27 -20.15 30.03
CA GLU A 4 8.06 -18.96 30.37
C GLU A 4 7.75 -17.90 29.30
N ALA A 5 6.95 -16.92 29.68
CA ALA A 5 6.76 -15.72 28.90
C ALA A 5 8.11 -14.99 28.83
N ASN A 6 8.74 -15.05 27.67
CA ASN A 6 10.01 -14.37 27.40
C ASN A 6 9.85 -12.88 27.74
N ALA A 7 10.72 -12.35 28.60
CA ALA A 7 10.64 -10.95 29.03
C ALA A 7 10.74 -10.01 27.82
N PRO A 8 9.98 -8.90 27.78
CA PRO A 8 9.97 -8.03 26.62
C PRO A 8 11.35 -7.44 26.38
N THR A 9 11.84 -7.53 25.13
CA THR A 9 13.14 -6.96 24.75
C THR A 9 13.03 -5.45 24.48
N ALA A 10 14.16 -4.75 24.43
CA ALA A 10 14.20 -3.32 24.09
C ALA A 10 13.62 -2.99 22.69
N THR A 11 13.40 -4.01 21.85
CA THR A 11 12.80 -3.90 20.51
C THR A 11 11.33 -4.27 20.45
N ASP A 12 10.71 -4.66 21.57
CA ASP A 12 9.31 -5.06 21.59
C ASP A 12 8.40 -3.83 21.49
N PHE A 13 7.32 -3.96 20.74
CA PHE A 13 6.26 -2.95 20.73
C PHE A 13 5.51 -2.95 22.06
N ASP A 14 5.23 -1.76 22.58
CA ASP A 14 4.22 -1.62 23.64
C ASP A 14 2.83 -2.05 23.12
N GLU A 15 1.89 -2.23 24.04
CA GLU A 15 0.55 -2.72 23.73
C GLU A 15 -0.15 -1.85 22.68
N HIS A 16 -0.06 -0.52 22.83
CA HIS A 16 -0.69 0.42 21.92
C HIS A 16 -0.08 0.37 20.50
N ALA A 17 1.25 0.28 20.39
CA ALA A 17 1.95 0.17 19.12
C ALA A 17 1.63 -1.16 18.42
N ARG A 18 1.57 -2.26 19.17
CA ARG A 18 1.17 -3.58 18.65
C ARG A 18 -0.27 -3.56 18.12
N ASP A 19 -1.20 -2.99 18.87
CA ASP A 19 -2.60 -2.86 18.47
C ASP A 19 -2.75 -1.98 17.22
N ALA A 20 -2.00 -0.89 17.12
CA ALA A 20 -1.99 -0.03 15.95
C ALA A 20 -1.54 -0.77 14.68
N VAL A 21 -0.51 -1.63 14.77
CA VAL A 21 -0.06 -2.48 13.66
C VAL A 21 -1.17 -3.43 13.21
N TYR A 22 -1.75 -4.19 14.15
CA TYR A 22 -2.83 -5.13 13.80
C TYR A 22 -4.06 -4.42 13.23
N ARG A 23 -4.43 -3.27 13.80
CA ARG A 23 -5.52 -2.45 13.27
C ARG A 23 -5.25 -2.02 11.84
N ALA A 24 -4.05 -1.51 11.53
CA ALA A 24 -3.70 -1.13 10.16
C ALA A 24 -3.78 -2.32 9.18
N ILE A 25 -3.30 -3.49 9.61
CA ILE A 25 -3.30 -4.71 8.78
C ILE A 25 -4.72 -5.23 8.52
N PHE A 26 -5.59 -5.30 9.53
CA PHE A 26 -6.91 -5.92 9.42
C PHE A 26 -7.97 -5.01 8.84
N THR A 27 -7.85 -3.69 9.06
CA THR A 27 -8.87 -2.73 8.60
C THR A 27 -8.61 -2.18 7.21
N ARG A 28 -7.41 -2.37 6.62
CA ARG A 28 -7.11 -1.91 5.27
C ARG A 28 -8.03 -2.58 4.24
N ARG A 29 -8.45 -1.81 3.24
CA ARG A 29 -9.36 -2.28 2.17
C ARG A 29 -8.80 -1.93 0.80
N ASP A 30 -9.10 -2.78 -0.18
CA ASP A 30 -8.96 -2.45 -1.60
C ASP A 30 -10.10 -1.49 -1.99
N ILE A 31 -9.81 -0.19 -2.04
CA ILE A 31 -10.81 0.85 -2.34
C ILE A 31 -10.92 1.05 -3.85
N ARG A 32 -12.13 0.99 -4.40
CA ARG A 32 -12.38 1.07 -5.86
C ARG A 32 -13.21 2.28 -6.31
N SER A 33 -14.16 2.75 -5.50
CA SER A 33 -15.12 3.79 -5.90
C SER A 33 -15.20 4.97 -4.93
N SER A 34 -14.71 4.82 -3.70
CA SER A 34 -14.89 5.80 -2.62
C SER A 34 -13.71 6.76 -2.45
N PHE A 35 -13.07 7.16 -3.55
CA PHE A 35 -12.01 8.18 -3.49
C PHE A 35 -12.61 9.59 -3.44
N LEU A 36 -12.11 10.43 -2.53
CA LEU A 36 -12.48 11.83 -2.47
C LEU A 36 -11.76 12.62 -3.58
N ALA A 37 -12.38 13.70 -4.06
CA ALA A 37 -11.75 14.61 -5.04
C ALA A 37 -10.57 15.42 -4.46
N ARG A 38 -10.38 15.38 -3.13
CA ARG A 38 -9.32 16.10 -2.42
C ARG A 38 -7.94 15.53 -2.80
N PRO A 39 -6.98 16.37 -3.21
CA PRO A 39 -5.63 15.91 -3.49
C PRO A 39 -4.94 15.39 -2.22
N ILE A 40 -4.05 14.42 -2.39
CA ILE A 40 -3.16 13.95 -1.31
C ILE A 40 -2.05 15.00 -1.14
N PRO A 41 -1.85 15.55 0.07
CA PRO A 41 -0.73 16.45 0.35
C PRO A 41 0.63 15.79 0.11
N ASP A 42 1.63 16.58 -0.28
CA ASP A 42 2.92 16.07 -0.73
C ASP A 42 3.71 15.40 0.41
N GLU A 43 3.61 15.91 1.63
CA GLU A 43 4.20 15.34 2.83
C GLU A 43 3.57 13.99 3.21
N VAL A 44 2.28 13.80 2.92
CA VAL A 44 1.60 12.51 3.09
C VAL A 44 2.13 11.53 2.05
N LEU A 45 2.20 11.94 0.78
CA LEU A 45 2.74 11.09 -0.29
C LEU A 45 4.20 10.69 -0.02
N ALA A 46 5.03 11.62 0.44
CA ALA A 46 6.42 11.34 0.80
C ALA A 46 6.55 10.28 1.90
N ARG A 47 5.70 10.33 2.93
CA ARG A 47 5.68 9.29 3.98
C ARG A 47 5.28 7.92 3.43
N LEU A 48 4.31 7.86 2.51
CA LEU A 48 3.88 6.61 1.86
C LEU A 48 5.00 6.01 1.00
N LEU A 49 5.67 6.82 0.19
CA LEU A 49 6.78 6.38 -0.66
C LEU A 49 7.98 5.92 0.18
N ARG A 50 8.29 6.62 1.27
CA ARG A 50 9.31 6.19 2.23
C ARG A 50 8.97 4.84 2.84
N ALA A 51 7.74 4.64 3.30
CA ALA A 51 7.30 3.36 3.85
C ALA A 51 7.42 2.23 2.82
N ALA A 52 7.03 2.47 1.56
CA ALA A 52 7.17 1.50 0.48
C ALA A 52 8.64 1.13 0.21
N HIS A 53 9.56 2.08 0.32
CA HIS A 53 10.99 1.86 0.13
C HIS A 53 11.63 0.97 1.23
N HIS A 54 11.00 0.86 2.41
CA HIS A 54 11.45 -0.02 3.48
C HIS A 54 10.98 -1.48 3.34
N ALA A 55 10.29 -1.84 2.25
CA ALA A 55 9.97 -3.22 1.97
C ALA A 55 11.26 -4.06 1.81
N PRO A 56 11.25 -5.35 2.18
CA PRO A 56 12.39 -6.22 1.94
C PRO A 56 12.61 -6.44 0.44
N SER A 57 13.85 -6.67 0.02
CA SER A 57 14.20 -7.03 -1.35
C SER A 57 15.34 -8.05 -1.37
N VAL A 58 15.32 -8.93 -2.38
CA VAL A 58 16.41 -9.90 -2.59
C VAL A 58 17.69 -9.14 -2.88
N GLY A 59 18.77 -9.49 -2.16
CA GLY A 59 20.09 -8.90 -2.36
C GLY A 59 20.14 -7.39 -2.16
N PHE A 60 19.18 -6.80 -1.42
CA PHE A 60 19.05 -5.35 -1.26
C PHE A 60 18.94 -4.58 -2.61
N MET A 61 18.37 -5.23 -3.63
CA MET A 61 18.30 -4.68 -4.99
C MET A 61 17.36 -3.47 -5.10
N GLN A 62 16.35 -3.37 -4.22
CA GLN A 62 15.38 -2.28 -4.20
C GLN A 62 14.82 -1.90 -5.60
N PRO A 63 14.30 -2.87 -6.39
CA PRO A 63 14.05 -2.65 -7.82
C PRO A 63 12.82 -1.79 -8.15
N TRP A 64 12.09 -1.33 -7.13
CA TRP A 64 10.85 -0.59 -7.31
C TRP A 64 11.10 0.77 -7.94
N ASN A 65 10.23 1.12 -8.88
CA ASN A 65 10.11 2.48 -9.42
C ASN A 65 8.70 3.00 -9.09
N PHE A 66 8.63 4.24 -8.60
CA PHE A 66 7.35 4.89 -8.29
C PHE A 66 7.08 5.99 -9.30
N ILE A 67 6.02 5.84 -10.10
CA ILE A 67 5.58 6.85 -11.07
C ILE A 67 4.32 7.52 -10.53
N VAL A 68 4.44 8.80 -10.15
CA VAL A 68 3.32 9.58 -9.61
C VAL A 68 2.57 10.27 -10.75
N ILE A 69 1.31 9.88 -10.97
CA ILE A 69 0.44 10.48 -11.99
C ILE A 69 -0.61 11.35 -11.30
N ARG A 70 -0.53 12.67 -11.48
CA ARG A 70 -1.53 13.63 -10.95
C ARG A 70 -2.50 14.14 -12.02
N ASP A 71 -2.07 14.21 -13.27
CA ASP A 71 -2.86 14.64 -14.42
C ASP A 71 -4.12 13.77 -14.59
N ILE A 72 -5.30 14.41 -14.47
CA ILE A 72 -6.61 13.78 -14.58
C ILE A 72 -6.85 13.23 -15.99
N ALA A 73 -6.45 13.95 -17.04
CA ALA A 73 -6.60 13.49 -18.42
C ALA A 73 -5.74 12.25 -18.67
N ARG A 74 -4.52 12.21 -18.12
CA ARG A 74 -3.66 11.02 -18.18
C ARG A 74 -4.28 9.83 -17.46
N LYS A 75 -4.85 10.04 -16.26
CA LYS A 75 -5.58 8.99 -15.53
C LYS A 75 -6.77 8.45 -16.32
N ALA A 76 -7.54 9.33 -16.97
CA ALA A 76 -8.67 8.91 -17.80
C ALA A 76 -8.24 8.03 -18.97
N ARG A 77 -7.15 8.39 -19.67
CA ARG A 77 -6.60 7.55 -20.75
C ARG A 77 -6.17 6.17 -20.25
N ILE A 78 -5.51 6.08 -19.10
CA ILE A 78 -5.11 4.79 -18.51
C ILE A 78 -6.34 3.94 -18.18
N ARG A 79 -7.38 4.53 -17.57
CA ARG A 79 -8.65 3.85 -17.30
C ARG A 79 -9.24 3.27 -18.59
N ASP A 80 -9.28 4.05 -19.66
CA ASP A 80 -9.90 3.63 -20.92
C ASP A 80 -9.15 2.46 -21.57
N LEU A 81 -7.81 2.44 -21.45
CA LEU A 81 -6.98 1.31 -21.87
C LEU A 81 -7.31 0.03 -21.08
N VAL A 82 -7.43 0.13 -19.76
CA VAL A 82 -7.80 -1.02 -18.91
C VAL A 82 -9.19 -1.55 -19.25
N LEU A 83 -10.17 -0.65 -19.47
CA LEU A 83 -11.52 -1.04 -19.88
C LEU A 83 -11.56 -1.69 -21.27
N LYS A 84 -10.71 -1.24 -22.20
CA LYS A 84 -10.57 -1.87 -23.51
C LYS A 84 -10.02 -3.29 -23.38
N ALA A 85 -8.90 -3.47 -22.68
CA ALA A 85 -8.28 -4.79 -22.47
C ALA A 85 -9.27 -5.78 -21.84
N ARG A 86 -10.01 -5.35 -20.80
CA ARG A 86 -11.03 -6.20 -20.17
C ARG A 86 -12.14 -6.63 -21.13
N ARG A 87 -12.60 -5.74 -22.03
CA ARG A 87 -13.61 -6.10 -23.05
C ARG A 87 -13.06 -7.10 -24.06
N GLU A 88 -11.76 -7.09 -24.33
CA GLU A 88 -11.11 -8.03 -25.24
C GLU A 88 -10.95 -9.41 -24.58
N GLU A 89 -10.50 -9.48 -23.32
CA GLU A 89 -10.40 -10.74 -22.56
C GLU A 89 -11.73 -11.49 -22.45
N VAL A 90 -12.84 -10.78 -22.16
CA VAL A 90 -14.17 -11.38 -22.06
C VAL A 90 -14.63 -12.02 -23.37
N ARG A 91 -14.06 -11.64 -24.52
CA ARG A 91 -14.39 -12.27 -25.82
C ARG A 91 -13.67 -13.60 -26.04
N HIS A 92 -12.71 -13.96 -25.19
CA HIS A 92 -11.88 -15.16 -25.32
C HIS A 92 -12.20 -16.23 -24.25
N ILE A 93 -13.25 -16.01 -23.46
CA ILE A 93 -13.85 -16.97 -22.51
C ILE A 93 -15.23 -17.35 -23.07
#